data_AF-A0A6L8N2V9-F1
#
_entry.id   AF-A0A6L8N2V9-F1
#
_cell.length_a   1.000
_cell.length_b   1.000
_cell.length_c   1.000
_cell.angle_alpha   90.00
_cell.angle_beta   90.00
_cell.angle_gamma   90.00
#
_symmetry.space_group_name_H-M   'P 1'
#
loop_
_entity.id
_entity.type
_entity.pdbx_description
1 polymer ?
#
loop_
_entity_poly.entity_id
_entity_poly.type
_entity_poly.pdbx_seq_one_letter_code
_entity_poly.pdbx_strand_id
1 'polypeptide(L)'
;MSDQGGGDSTQTAAPVTAPGGAPEPASRPGRSGLGEPSAETIRTGGEEVFAALAERYRHELRVHLYRMLGSFTDAEDLVQETLLKAWRRRETFEGRAGFRAWLYRIATNTALDFLGGPARNREVALAVDSAGSPVSSALAEVSWLQPYPDRLLDLAAPGTGEPHTAAIARETVELAFLAVIQHLPPRQRAVLILRDIAGWSAQETADALDMTVASVKSALQRARTTLRGRLPERRSEWGAATEPSAAERSLLRRYMAASRDADLSALALLLREDARQAMPPHRLVFDGRDAILDLWRPVLEGDTAWGEWRSVPYAVNRQPAAVSYVRRAGETLFTAVNVDVLTVVDGLIAEITTFDPGLLPGIAPTLAE
;
A
#
# COMPACT_ATOMS: atom_id res chain seq x y z
N MET A 1 65.53 82.60 18.40
CA MET A 1 66.62 81.92 17.69
C MET A 1 65.99 80.82 16.86
N SER A 2 66.04 81.00 15.54
CA SER A 2 65.94 80.02 14.44
C SER A 2 64.80 78.98 14.51
N ASP A 3 63.69 79.12 13.80
CA ASP A 3 63.45 79.04 12.34
C ASP A 3 62.93 77.66 11.91
N GLN A 4 61.94 77.69 11.01
CA GLN A 4 61.33 76.62 10.19
C GLN A 4 60.36 75.66 10.92
N GLY A 5 59.15 75.40 10.42
CA GLY A 5 58.57 75.68 9.12
C GLY A 5 57.81 74.43 8.64
N GLY A 6 56.51 74.59 8.38
CA GLY A 6 55.77 73.83 7.37
C GLY A 6 55.38 72.38 7.65
N GLY A 7 54.17 72.03 7.21
CA GLY A 7 53.87 70.64 6.82
C GLY A 7 52.56 70.08 7.34
N ASP A 8 51.43 70.63 6.88
CA ASP A 8 50.19 69.86 6.77
C ASP A 8 50.45 68.67 5.82
N SER A 9 50.21 67.45 6.29
CA SER A 9 50.30 66.23 5.50
C SER A 9 49.41 65.17 6.14
N THR A 10 48.15 65.25 5.73
CA THR A 10 47.16 64.17 5.61
C THR A 10 47.83 62.80 5.48
N GLN A 11 47.76 62.00 6.55
CA GLN A 11 48.20 60.62 6.53
C GLN A 11 47.12 59.76 5.87
N THR A 12 47.37 59.42 4.61
CA THR A 12 46.68 58.40 3.83
C THR A 12 46.82 57.04 4.54
N ALA A 13 45.74 56.57 5.16
CA ALA A 13 45.60 55.18 5.60
C ALA A 13 44.79 54.40 4.54
N ALA A 14 45.34 53.25 4.17
CA ALA A 14 44.96 52.38 3.06
C ALA A 14 43.49 51.91 3.05
N PRO A 15 42.95 51.56 1.87
CA PRO A 15 41.58 51.06 1.75
C PRO A 15 41.47 49.66 2.37
N VAL A 16 40.58 49.53 3.35
CA VAL A 16 40.16 48.23 3.89
C VAL A 16 39.46 47.46 2.77
N THR A 17 40.13 46.44 2.28
CA THR A 17 39.64 45.49 1.28
C THR A 17 38.52 44.65 1.89
N ALA A 18 37.34 44.68 1.29
CA ALA A 18 36.22 43.82 1.68
C ALA A 18 36.61 42.33 1.54
N PRO A 19 36.29 41.45 2.50
CA PRO A 19 36.48 40.03 2.30
C PRO A 19 35.40 39.51 1.35
N GLY A 20 35.88 39.09 0.17
CA GLY A 20 35.41 38.00 -0.68
C GLY A 20 33.94 37.61 -0.61
N GLY A 21 33.26 37.79 -1.75
CA GLY A 21 31.95 37.21 -2.03
C GLY A 21 31.89 35.72 -1.70
N ALA A 22 30.76 35.32 -1.13
CA ALA A 22 30.42 33.92 -0.92
C ALA A 22 30.62 33.12 -2.22
N PRO A 23 31.23 31.93 -2.17
CA PRO A 23 31.36 31.10 -3.36
C PRO A 23 29.96 30.74 -3.84
N GLU A 24 29.69 31.10 -5.10
CA GLU A 24 28.60 30.60 -5.92
C GLU A 24 28.52 29.07 -5.75
N PRO A 25 27.34 28.48 -5.48
CA PRO A 25 27.25 27.04 -5.23
C PRO A 25 27.67 26.29 -6.49
N ALA A 26 28.87 25.72 -6.45
CA ALA A 26 29.41 24.88 -7.50
C ALA A 26 28.39 23.79 -7.87
N SER A 27 27.94 23.83 -9.13
CA SER A 27 27.20 22.77 -9.78
C SER A 27 27.88 21.43 -9.50
N ARG A 28 27.23 20.60 -8.69
CA ARG A 28 27.75 19.27 -8.31
C ARG A 28 27.88 18.41 -9.57
N PRO A 29 29.07 17.83 -9.86
CA PRO A 29 29.22 16.93 -10.99
C PRO A 29 28.62 15.55 -10.67
N GLY A 30 27.84 15.04 -11.63
CA GLY A 30 27.67 13.62 -11.97
C GLY A 30 27.21 12.65 -10.88
N ARG A 31 25.90 12.45 -10.74
CA ARG A 31 25.33 11.24 -10.13
C ARG A 31 25.34 10.11 -11.16
N SER A 32 26.27 9.15 -11.04
CA SER A 32 26.25 7.90 -11.80
C SER A 32 25.41 6.84 -11.08
N GLY A 33 24.09 6.93 -11.26
CA GLY A 33 23.11 5.85 -11.18
C GLY A 33 22.22 6.04 -12.40
N LEU A 34 21.76 4.98 -13.07
CA LEU A 34 21.04 5.06 -14.35
C LEU A 34 19.97 6.19 -14.32
N GLY A 35 20.25 7.30 -14.98
CA GLY A 35 19.44 8.52 -14.91
C GLY A 35 18.05 8.34 -15.53
N GLU A 36 17.16 9.33 -15.32
CA GLU A 36 15.86 9.33 -16.00
C GLU A 36 16.06 9.16 -17.52
N PRO A 37 15.30 8.25 -18.16
CA PRO A 37 15.42 8.06 -19.60
C PRO A 37 15.07 9.34 -20.35
N SER A 38 15.88 9.66 -21.37
CA SER A 38 15.63 10.83 -22.20
C SER A 38 14.33 10.66 -23.00
N ALA A 39 13.66 11.78 -23.31
CA ALA A 39 12.46 11.76 -24.14
C ALA A 39 12.69 11.12 -25.51
N GLU A 40 13.89 11.32 -26.08
CA GLU A 40 14.25 10.70 -27.36
C GLU A 40 14.31 9.17 -27.24
N THR A 41 14.98 8.65 -26.21
CA THR A 41 15.06 7.20 -25.95
C THR A 41 13.68 6.57 -25.80
N ILE A 42 12.72 7.25 -25.18
CA ILE A 42 11.35 6.74 -24.98
C ILE A 42 10.56 6.75 -26.29
N ARG A 43 10.72 7.79 -27.12
CA ARG A 43 9.94 7.95 -28.36
C ARG A 43 10.42 7.02 -29.47
N THR A 44 11.73 6.97 -29.68
CA THR A 44 12.36 6.29 -30.83
C THR A 44 13.03 4.98 -30.46
N GLY A 45 13.16 4.67 -29.16
CA GLY A 45 13.60 3.37 -28.70
C GLY A 45 12.68 2.25 -29.19
N GLY A 46 13.30 1.12 -29.56
CA GLY A 46 12.56 -0.09 -29.89
C GLY A 46 11.80 -0.65 -28.70
N GLU A 47 10.93 -1.62 -28.96
CA GLU A 47 10.05 -2.24 -27.96
C GLU A 47 10.82 -2.78 -26.76
N GLU A 48 11.94 -3.47 -27.00
CA GLU A 48 12.79 -4.03 -25.92
C GLU A 48 13.35 -2.94 -25.00
N VAL A 49 13.74 -1.79 -25.55
CA VAL A 49 14.29 -0.66 -24.77
C VAL A 49 13.19 -0.06 -23.90
N PHE A 50 12.01 0.17 -24.48
CA PHE A 50 10.88 0.71 -23.73
C PHE A 50 10.42 -0.27 -22.64
N ALA A 51 10.31 -1.56 -22.97
CA ALA A 51 9.93 -2.60 -22.02
C ALA A 51 10.91 -2.64 -20.84
N ALA A 52 12.22 -2.64 -21.10
CA ALA A 52 13.24 -2.63 -20.05
C ALA A 52 13.22 -1.35 -19.18
N LEU A 53 12.81 -0.20 -19.73
CA LEU A 53 12.61 1.03 -18.96
C LEU A 53 11.35 0.96 -18.10
N ALA A 54 10.23 0.51 -18.69
CA ALA A 54 8.94 0.45 -18.03
C ALA A 54 8.88 -0.63 -16.94
N GLU A 55 9.59 -1.75 -17.13
CA GLU A 55 9.66 -2.86 -16.17
C GLU A 55 10.20 -2.41 -14.81
N ARG A 56 11.11 -1.43 -14.79
CA ARG A 56 11.64 -0.83 -13.55
C ARG A 56 10.55 -0.22 -12.68
N TYR A 57 9.45 0.21 -13.30
CA TYR A 57 8.33 0.86 -12.64
C TYR A 57 7.12 -0.07 -12.47
N ARG A 58 7.16 -1.31 -13.02
CA ARG A 58 6.03 -2.26 -12.93
C ARG A 58 5.56 -2.43 -11.49
N HIS A 59 6.53 -2.64 -10.59
CA HIS A 59 6.25 -2.87 -9.18
C HIS A 59 5.50 -1.69 -8.53
N GLU A 60 6.02 -0.47 -8.66
CA GLU A 60 5.38 0.71 -8.05
C GLU A 60 4.01 1.02 -8.67
N LEU A 61 3.87 0.83 -9.99
CA LEU A 61 2.60 1.01 -10.69
C LEU A 61 1.56 0.02 -10.19
N ARG A 62 1.95 -1.23 -9.93
CA ARG A 62 1.06 -2.23 -9.35
C ARG A 62 0.58 -1.82 -7.98
N VAL A 63 1.48 -1.41 -7.10
CA VAL A 63 1.10 -0.99 -5.74
C VAL A 63 0.19 0.25 -5.80
N HIS A 64 0.48 1.19 -6.69
CA HIS A 64 -0.38 2.36 -6.95
C HIS A 64 -1.78 1.96 -7.42
N LEU A 65 -1.87 1.09 -8.42
CA LEU A 65 -3.15 0.60 -8.96
C LEU A 65 -3.90 -0.25 -7.93
N TYR A 66 -3.20 -1.03 -7.12
CA TYR A 66 -3.78 -1.78 -6.02
C TYR A 66 -4.41 -0.86 -4.97
N ARG A 67 -3.77 0.27 -4.60
CA ARG A 67 -4.40 1.28 -3.72
C ARG A 67 -5.63 1.92 -4.35
N MET A 68 -5.60 2.15 -5.67
CA MET A 68 -6.74 2.68 -6.40
C MET A 68 -7.93 1.72 -6.43
N LEU A 69 -7.70 0.42 -6.54
CA LEU A 69 -8.75 -0.57 -6.82
C LEU A 69 -9.16 -1.39 -5.59
N GLY A 70 -8.21 -1.71 -4.72
CA GLY A 70 -8.38 -2.72 -3.66
C GLY A 70 -8.32 -4.17 -4.16
N SER A 71 -8.13 -4.41 -5.46
CA SER A 71 -8.03 -5.75 -6.05
C SER A 71 -6.63 -5.97 -6.60
N PHE A 72 -5.97 -7.05 -6.17
CA PHE A 72 -4.64 -7.42 -6.64
C PHE A 72 -4.70 -7.87 -8.09
N THR A 73 -5.69 -8.69 -8.45
CA THR A 73 -5.92 -9.15 -9.81
C THR A 73 -6.20 -7.99 -10.76
N ASP A 74 -7.12 -7.09 -10.40
CA ASP A 74 -7.42 -5.92 -11.24
C ASP A 74 -6.17 -5.03 -11.38
N ALA A 75 -5.36 -4.91 -10.33
CA ALA A 75 -4.14 -4.12 -10.39
C ALA A 75 -3.12 -4.73 -11.35
N GLU A 76 -2.91 -6.05 -11.33
CA GLU A 76 -2.04 -6.75 -12.29
C GLU A 76 -2.52 -6.53 -13.73
N ASP A 77 -3.82 -6.68 -13.99
CA ASP A 77 -4.41 -6.46 -15.31
C ASP A 77 -4.22 -5.02 -15.79
N LEU A 78 -4.52 -4.04 -14.92
CA LEU A 78 -4.38 -2.62 -15.26
C LEU A 78 -2.91 -2.19 -15.38
N VAL A 79 -1.95 -2.88 -14.76
CA VAL A 79 -0.53 -2.65 -15.02
C VAL A 79 -0.22 -3.00 -16.47
N GLN A 80 -0.66 -4.15 -16.97
CA GLN A 80 -0.43 -4.54 -18.37
C GLN A 80 -1.09 -3.54 -19.32
N GLU A 81 -2.34 -3.18 -19.06
CA GLU A 81 -3.06 -2.19 -19.87
C GLU A 81 -2.35 -0.82 -19.86
N THR A 82 -1.84 -0.40 -18.70
CA THR A 82 -1.07 0.84 -18.55
C THR A 82 0.19 0.81 -19.41
N LEU A 83 0.97 -0.26 -19.35
CA LEU A 83 2.22 -0.39 -20.12
C LEU A 83 1.94 -0.42 -21.63
N LEU A 84 0.88 -1.11 -22.07
CA LEU A 84 0.43 -1.12 -23.46
C LEU A 84 -0.02 0.27 -23.93
N LYS A 85 -0.80 0.99 -23.12
CA LYS A 85 -1.21 2.38 -23.40
C LYS A 85 0.00 3.30 -23.47
N ALA A 86 0.98 3.12 -22.58
CA ALA A 86 2.21 3.89 -22.58
C ALA A 86 3.02 3.64 -23.85
N TRP A 87 3.25 2.38 -24.24
CA TRP A 87 3.92 2.02 -25.49
C TRP A 87 3.26 2.67 -26.73
N ARG A 88 1.93 2.58 -26.82
CA ARG A 88 1.15 3.18 -27.92
C ARG A 88 1.22 4.70 -27.95
N ARG A 89 1.39 5.35 -26.79
CA ARG A 89 1.43 6.81 -26.65
C ARG A 89 2.85 7.36 -26.51
N ARG A 90 3.89 6.54 -26.58
CA ARG A 90 5.28 6.94 -26.30
C ARG A 90 5.74 8.14 -27.14
N GLU A 91 5.30 8.25 -28.38
CA GLU A 91 5.61 9.35 -29.30
C GLU A 91 5.12 10.71 -28.79
N THR A 92 4.08 10.73 -27.95
CA THR A 92 3.54 11.93 -27.30
C THR A 92 4.32 12.37 -26.06
N PHE A 93 5.36 11.63 -25.66
CA PHE A 93 6.17 11.99 -24.50
C PHE A 93 7.13 13.13 -24.85
N GLU A 94 6.81 14.33 -24.36
CA GLU A 94 7.57 15.56 -24.64
C GLU A 94 8.70 15.84 -23.62
N GLY A 95 8.86 15.00 -22.58
CA GLY A 95 9.89 15.20 -21.54
C GLY A 95 9.65 16.38 -20.59
N ARG A 96 8.45 16.99 -20.59
CA ARG A 96 8.08 18.06 -19.63
C ARG A 96 7.94 17.55 -18.20
N ALA A 97 7.58 16.29 -18.05
CA ALA A 97 7.57 15.56 -16.78
C ALA A 97 8.48 14.33 -16.92
N GLY A 98 9.05 13.87 -15.80
CA GLY A 98 9.83 12.64 -15.77
C GLY A 98 9.03 11.43 -16.22
N PHE A 99 9.71 10.41 -16.78
CA PHE A 99 9.07 9.21 -17.32
C PHE A 99 8.19 8.50 -16.28
N ARG A 100 8.65 8.46 -15.02
CA ARG A 100 7.89 7.94 -13.88
C ARG A 100 6.55 8.65 -13.72
N ALA A 101 6.55 9.98 -13.65
CA ALA A 101 5.33 10.78 -13.49
C ALA A 101 4.38 10.58 -14.68
N TRP A 102 4.93 10.43 -15.88
CA TRP A 102 4.14 10.13 -17.07
C TRP A 102 3.45 8.75 -17.00
N LEU A 103 4.14 7.70 -16.52
CA LEU A 103 3.55 6.38 -16.32
C LEU A 103 2.47 6.39 -15.23
N TYR A 104 2.71 7.03 -14.09
CA TYR A 104 1.72 7.19 -13.02
C TYR A 104 0.45 7.90 -13.50
N ARG A 105 0.59 8.92 -14.35
CA ARG A 105 -0.55 9.61 -14.95
C ARG A 105 -1.38 8.65 -15.82
N ILE A 106 -0.74 7.82 -16.64
CA ILE A 106 -1.43 6.83 -17.48
C ILE A 106 -2.13 5.78 -16.59
N ALA A 107 -1.44 5.28 -15.56
CA ALA A 107 -1.98 4.31 -14.61
C ALA A 107 -3.20 4.85 -13.86
N THR A 108 -3.08 6.08 -13.33
CA THR A 108 -4.16 6.71 -12.56
C THR A 108 -5.40 6.94 -13.42
N ASN A 109 -5.23 7.45 -14.65
CA ASN A 109 -6.36 7.63 -15.56
C ASN A 109 -6.98 6.28 -15.97
N THR A 110 -6.15 5.26 -16.21
CA THR A 110 -6.64 3.90 -16.50
C THR A 110 -7.46 3.32 -15.33
N ALA A 111 -7.03 3.52 -14.09
CA ALA A 111 -7.82 3.15 -12.92
C ALA A 111 -9.11 3.98 -12.79
N LEU A 112 -9.07 5.28 -13.05
CA LEU A 112 -10.27 6.13 -13.00
C LEU A 112 -11.30 5.72 -14.06
N ASP A 113 -10.86 5.39 -15.26
CA ASP A 113 -11.71 4.88 -16.34
C ASP A 113 -12.36 3.55 -15.94
N PHE A 114 -11.57 2.63 -15.38
CA PHE A 114 -12.05 1.34 -14.85
C PHE A 114 -13.09 1.54 -13.73
N LEU A 115 -12.81 2.44 -12.78
CA LEU A 115 -13.70 2.77 -11.67
C LEU A 115 -14.99 3.48 -12.10
N GLY A 116 -14.99 4.18 -13.25
CA GLY A 116 -16.17 4.82 -13.83
C GLY A 116 -17.05 3.89 -14.67
N GLY A 117 -16.59 2.66 -14.94
CA GLY A 117 -17.27 1.71 -15.80
C GLY A 117 -18.49 1.03 -15.15
N PRO A 118 -19.45 0.51 -15.95
CA PRO A 118 -20.67 -0.17 -15.45
C PRO A 118 -20.40 -1.42 -14.60
N ALA A 119 -19.23 -2.05 -14.77
CA ALA A 119 -18.86 -3.30 -14.09
C ALA A 119 -18.80 -3.15 -12.56
N ARG A 120 -18.29 -2.02 -12.05
CA ARG A 120 -18.18 -1.78 -10.59
C ARG A 120 -19.47 -1.31 -9.92
N ASN A 121 -20.39 -0.70 -10.67
CA ASN A 121 -21.69 -0.30 -10.13
C ASN A 121 -22.58 -1.51 -9.75
N ARG A 122 -22.21 -2.73 -10.16
CA ARG A 122 -23.00 -3.96 -9.96
C ARG A 122 -22.66 -4.72 -8.67
N GLU A 123 -21.45 -4.56 -8.12
CA GLU A 123 -20.99 -5.24 -6.89
C GLU A 123 -21.41 -4.51 -5.59
N VAL A 124 -21.75 -3.22 -5.69
CA VAL A 124 -22.21 -2.38 -4.56
C VAL A 124 -23.68 -2.65 -4.19
N ALA A 125 -24.39 -3.54 -4.90
CA ALA A 125 -25.77 -3.90 -4.59
C ALA A 125 -25.87 -4.70 -3.28
N LEU A 126 -26.25 -3.97 -2.23
CA LEU A 126 -26.82 -4.33 -0.91
C LEU A 126 -26.92 -5.83 -0.57
N ALA A 127 -26.17 -6.24 0.46
CA ALA A 127 -26.46 -7.48 1.15
C ALA A 127 -27.57 -7.29 2.18
N VAL A 128 -28.53 -8.20 2.10
CA VAL A 128 -29.56 -8.45 3.09
C VAL A 128 -29.19 -9.73 3.82
N ASP A 129 -29.37 -9.76 5.14
CA ASP A 129 -29.22 -11.01 5.91
C ASP A 129 -30.30 -12.04 5.51
N SER A 130 -30.23 -13.24 6.07
CA SER A 130 -31.24 -14.30 5.86
C SER A 130 -32.65 -13.91 6.30
N ALA A 131 -32.82 -12.76 6.97
CA ALA A 131 -34.07 -12.18 7.41
C ALA A 131 -34.50 -10.93 6.58
N GLY A 132 -33.77 -10.58 5.53
CA GLY A 132 -34.11 -9.46 4.65
C GLY A 132 -33.79 -8.07 5.21
N SER A 133 -32.97 -7.96 6.25
CA SER A 133 -32.55 -6.67 6.85
C SER A 133 -31.19 -6.19 6.34
N PRO A 134 -30.96 -4.87 6.14
CA PRO A 134 -29.66 -4.34 5.77
C PRO A 134 -28.64 -4.51 6.91
N VAL A 135 -27.53 -5.20 6.64
CA VAL A 135 -26.43 -5.34 7.60
C VAL A 135 -25.57 -4.07 7.55
N SER A 136 -25.55 -3.29 8.63
CA SER A 136 -24.72 -2.09 8.74
C SER A 136 -23.45 -2.39 9.53
N SER A 137 -22.31 -2.52 8.84
CA SER A 137 -20.97 -2.47 9.45
C SER A 137 -19.99 -1.84 8.46
N ALA A 138 -19.34 -0.75 8.88
CA ALA A 138 -18.56 0.14 8.01
C ALA A 138 -17.30 -0.47 7.35
N LEU A 139 -16.86 -1.66 7.78
CA LEU A 139 -15.79 -2.45 7.16
C LEU A 139 -16.32 -3.65 6.36
N ALA A 140 -17.53 -4.14 6.67
CA ALA A 140 -18.22 -5.19 5.91
C ALA A 140 -18.69 -4.72 4.51
N GLU A 141 -18.59 -3.41 4.24
CA GLU A 141 -19.06 -2.79 3.00
C GLU A 141 -18.04 -2.88 1.85
N VAL A 142 -16.75 -3.12 2.12
CA VAL A 142 -15.70 -3.24 1.09
C VAL A 142 -15.40 -4.71 0.84
N SER A 143 -16.40 -5.41 0.31
CA SER A 143 -16.37 -6.86 0.09
C SER A 143 -15.50 -7.30 -1.09
N TRP A 144 -14.65 -6.45 -1.66
CA TRP A 144 -13.79 -6.81 -2.82
C TRP A 144 -12.31 -6.58 -2.55
N LEU A 145 -11.93 -6.21 -1.31
CA LEU A 145 -10.53 -6.04 -0.97
C LEU A 145 -9.84 -7.41 -1.09
N GLN A 146 -8.84 -7.51 -1.97
CA GLN A 146 -8.01 -8.71 -2.11
C GLN A 146 -6.72 -8.56 -1.32
N PRO A 147 -6.18 -9.65 -0.77
CA PRO A 147 -4.89 -9.64 -0.09
C PRO A 147 -3.74 -9.42 -1.08
N TYR A 148 -2.69 -8.73 -0.65
CA TYR A 148 -1.46 -8.53 -1.41
C TYR A 148 -0.30 -9.22 -0.68
N PRO A 149 0.39 -10.20 -1.30
CA PRO A 149 1.46 -10.92 -0.64
C PRO A 149 2.74 -10.08 -0.52
N ASP A 150 3.32 -10.01 0.68
CA ASP A 150 4.47 -9.13 0.96
C ASP A 150 5.71 -9.49 0.16
N ARG A 151 5.90 -10.78 -0.17
CA ARG A 151 6.98 -11.20 -1.08
C ARG A 151 6.95 -10.42 -2.40
N LEU A 152 5.77 -10.05 -2.91
CA LEU A 152 5.62 -9.24 -4.12
C LEU A 152 5.75 -7.73 -3.87
N LEU A 153 5.73 -7.27 -2.61
CA LEU A 153 6.13 -5.92 -2.17
C LEU A 153 7.65 -5.82 -2.07
N ASP A 154 8.30 -6.89 -1.64
CA ASP A 154 9.74 -6.91 -1.36
C ASP A 154 10.57 -7.24 -2.61
N LEU A 155 9.93 -7.71 -3.70
CA LEU A 155 10.54 -7.92 -5.02
C LEU A 155 10.95 -6.63 -5.75
N ALA A 156 10.91 -5.46 -5.11
CA ALA A 156 11.40 -4.23 -5.69
C ALA A 156 12.83 -4.44 -6.22
N ALA A 157 12.98 -4.26 -7.54
CA ALA A 157 14.01 -4.81 -8.42
C ALA A 157 15.36 -5.20 -7.76
N PRO A 158 15.91 -6.41 -8.03
CA PRO A 158 17.26 -6.75 -7.59
C PRO A 158 18.27 -5.73 -8.13
N GLY A 159 18.90 -4.98 -7.21
CA GLY A 159 20.25 -4.46 -7.41
C GLY A 159 20.47 -2.97 -7.68
N THR A 160 19.49 -2.05 -7.63
CA THR A 160 19.80 -0.65 -7.99
C THR A 160 20.09 0.30 -6.83
N GLY A 161 19.79 -0.05 -5.56
CA GLY A 161 20.04 0.88 -4.44
C GLY A 161 19.42 2.27 -4.64
N GLU A 162 18.42 2.36 -5.52
CA GLU A 162 17.87 3.62 -5.97
C GLU A 162 16.97 4.21 -4.89
N PRO A 163 17.08 5.52 -4.58
CA PRO A 163 16.27 6.20 -3.57
C PRO A 163 14.76 6.02 -3.76
N HIS A 164 14.32 5.78 -5.00
CA HIS A 164 12.92 5.62 -5.39
C HIS A 164 12.33 4.27 -4.95
N THR A 165 13.12 3.19 -4.93
CA THR A 165 12.72 1.88 -4.38
C THR A 165 12.50 1.96 -2.86
N ALA A 166 13.32 2.76 -2.18
CA ALA A 166 13.18 3.01 -0.73
C ALA A 166 11.95 3.88 -0.38
N ALA A 167 11.39 4.63 -1.33
CA ALA A 167 10.17 5.41 -1.11
C ALA A 167 8.93 4.50 -0.99
N ILE A 168 8.83 3.45 -1.82
CA ILE A 168 7.72 2.47 -1.79
C ILE A 168 7.65 1.75 -0.43
N ALA A 169 8.82 1.46 0.16
CA ALA A 169 8.92 0.87 1.49
C ALA A 169 8.32 1.76 2.62
N ARG A 170 8.03 3.04 2.33
CA ARG A 170 7.41 3.98 3.28
C ARG A 170 5.90 4.14 3.11
N GLU A 171 5.30 3.46 2.14
CA GLU A 171 3.93 3.73 1.71
C GLU A 171 2.92 2.72 2.29
N THR A 172 1.89 3.21 2.99
CA THR A 172 0.90 2.37 3.67
C THR A 172 0.10 1.49 2.69
N VAL A 173 0.07 0.19 2.96
CA VAL A 173 -0.71 -0.84 2.24
C VAL A 173 -1.55 -1.71 3.17
N GLU A 174 -1.62 -1.38 4.46
CA GLU A 174 -2.45 -2.12 5.43
C GLU A 174 -3.90 -2.24 4.97
N LEU A 175 -4.53 -3.40 5.23
CA LEU A 175 -5.88 -3.70 4.75
C LEU A 175 -6.91 -2.69 5.28
N ALA A 176 -6.81 -2.32 6.56
CA ALA A 176 -7.71 -1.34 7.16
C ALA A 176 -7.59 0.03 6.48
N PHE A 177 -6.37 0.48 6.14
CA PHE A 177 -6.17 1.71 5.39
C PHE A 177 -6.80 1.62 4.00
N LEU A 178 -6.53 0.54 3.27
CA LEU A 178 -7.06 0.28 1.94
C LEU A 178 -8.59 0.28 1.93
N ALA A 179 -9.21 -0.39 2.91
CA ALA A 179 -10.65 -0.43 3.07
C ALA A 179 -11.22 0.98 3.29
N VAL A 180 -10.59 1.82 4.12
CA VAL A 180 -11.10 3.18 4.36
C VAL A 180 -10.99 4.05 3.10
N ILE A 181 -9.87 4.01 2.36
CA ILE A 181 -9.74 4.81 1.13
C ILE A 181 -10.69 4.34 0.03
N GLN A 182 -11.22 3.10 0.08
CA GLN A 182 -12.24 2.64 -0.85
C GLN A 182 -13.58 3.39 -0.70
N HIS A 183 -13.85 4.04 0.43
CA HIS A 183 -15.04 4.88 0.62
C HIS A 183 -14.92 6.27 -0.03
N LEU A 184 -13.73 6.64 -0.49
CA LEU A 184 -13.53 7.91 -1.19
C LEU A 184 -14.02 7.81 -2.63
N PRO A 185 -14.64 8.88 -3.18
CA PRO A 185 -14.86 8.99 -4.61
C PRO A 185 -13.54 8.78 -5.37
N PRO A 186 -13.53 8.09 -6.52
CA PRO A 186 -12.30 7.69 -7.23
C PRO A 186 -11.27 8.81 -7.41
N ARG A 187 -11.71 10.01 -7.77
CA ARG A 187 -10.83 11.18 -7.93
C ARG A 187 -10.26 11.69 -6.60
N GLN A 188 -11.02 11.66 -5.52
CA GLN A 188 -10.51 12.04 -4.20
C GLN A 188 -9.48 11.02 -3.69
N ARG A 189 -9.70 9.73 -3.97
CA ARG A 189 -8.74 8.64 -3.71
C ARG A 189 -7.44 8.85 -4.48
N ALA A 190 -7.52 9.13 -5.78
CA ALA A 190 -6.35 9.42 -6.61
C ALA A 190 -5.55 10.61 -6.06
N VAL A 191 -6.23 11.70 -5.70
CA VAL A 191 -5.58 12.87 -5.09
C VAL A 191 -4.88 12.52 -3.78
N LEU A 192 -5.54 11.75 -2.89
CA LEU A 192 -4.94 11.31 -1.63
C LEU A 192 -3.68 10.48 -1.86
N ILE A 193 -3.76 9.47 -2.74
CA ILE A 193 -2.63 8.57 -3.03
C ILE A 193 -1.46 9.36 -3.63
N LEU A 194 -1.69 10.20 -4.64
CA LEU A 194 -0.60 10.96 -5.26
C LEU A 194 0.06 11.96 -4.30
N ARG A 195 -0.73 12.63 -3.44
CA ARG A 195 -0.23 13.68 -2.54
C ARG A 195 0.40 13.15 -1.26
N ASP A 196 -0.32 12.28 -0.56
CA ASP A 196 0.05 11.86 0.80
C ASP A 196 0.89 10.58 0.80
N ILE A 197 0.81 9.76 -0.26
CA ILE A 197 1.55 8.50 -0.36
C ILE A 197 2.72 8.64 -1.33
N ALA A 198 2.45 9.01 -2.59
CA ALA A 198 3.50 9.12 -3.61
C ALA A 198 4.33 10.41 -3.50
N GLY A 199 3.93 11.36 -2.65
CA GLY A 199 4.66 12.58 -2.34
C GLY A 199 4.66 13.65 -3.44
N TRP A 200 3.76 13.57 -4.42
CA TRP A 200 3.69 14.53 -5.53
C TRP A 200 3.28 15.91 -5.05
N SER A 201 3.70 16.97 -5.73
CA SER A 201 3.22 18.33 -5.50
C SER A 201 1.75 18.50 -5.92
N ALA A 202 1.11 19.57 -5.43
CA ALA A 202 -0.26 19.89 -5.83
C ALA A 202 -0.37 20.26 -7.31
N GLN A 203 0.72 20.81 -7.89
CA GLN A 203 0.80 21.13 -9.31
C GLN A 203 0.91 19.85 -10.15
N GLU A 204 1.83 18.95 -9.83
CA GLU A 204 1.98 17.67 -10.56
C GLU A 204 0.70 16.84 -10.51
N THR A 205 0.01 16.84 -9.35
CA THR A 205 -1.27 16.14 -9.19
C THR A 205 -2.37 16.78 -10.05
N ALA A 206 -2.40 18.12 -10.10
CA ALA A 206 -3.36 18.87 -10.91
C ALA A 206 -3.17 18.58 -12.41
N ASP A 207 -1.92 18.64 -12.88
CA ASP A 207 -1.56 18.36 -14.27
C ASP A 207 -1.87 16.90 -14.66
N ALA A 208 -1.67 15.95 -13.75
CA ALA A 208 -1.92 14.54 -14.04
C ALA A 208 -3.40 14.14 -14.06
N LEU A 209 -4.23 14.81 -13.26
CA LEU A 209 -5.66 14.53 -13.13
C LEU A 209 -6.54 15.47 -13.95
N ASP A 210 -5.95 16.38 -14.73
CA ASP A 210 -6.65 17.46 -15.44
C ASP A 210 -7.57 18.26 -14.51
N MET A 211 -6.98 18.71 -13.39
CA MET A 211 -7.66 19.46 -12.33
C MET A 211 -6.95 20.80 -12.11
N THR A 212 -7.60 21.74 -11.43
CA THR A 212 -6.91 22.92 -10.91
C THR A 212 -6.22 22.58 -9.57
N VAL A 213 -5.14 23.28 -9.24
CA VAL A 213 -4.46 23.16 -7.93
C VAL A 213 -5.44 23.40 -6.76
N ALA A 214 -6.41 24.31 -6.93
CA ALA A 214 -7.45 24.57 -5.94
C ALA A 214 -8.39 23.36 -5.75
N SER A 215 -8.78 22.70 -6.84
CA SER A 215 -9.58 21.46 -6.81
C SER A 215 -8.82 20.31 -6.15
N VAL A 216 -7.51 20.17 -6.42
CA VAL A 216 -6.65 19.17 -5.76
C VAL A 216 -6.60 19.41 -4.25
N LYS A 217 -6.32 20.63 -3.80
CA LYS A 217 -6.27 20.98 -2.36
C LYS A 217 -7.60 20.68 -1.66
N SER A 218 -8.71 21.06 -2.30
CA SER A 218 -10.05 20.83 -1.79
C SER A 218 -10.42 19.34 -1.73
N ALA A 219 -10.07 18.56 -2.76
CA ALA A 219 -10.28 17.12 -2.78
C ALA A 219 -9.46 16.40 -1.70
N LEU A 220 -8.20 16.80 -1.51
CA LEU A 220 -7.34 16.25 -0.46
C LEU A 220 -7.89 16.53 0.94
N GLN A 221 -8.35 17.76 1.19
CA GLN A 221 -8.98 18.13 2.46
C GLN A 221 -10.20 17.23 2.74
N ARG A 222 -11.09 17.05 1.77
CA ARG A 222 -12.26 16.18 1.91
C ARG A 222 -11.87 14.73 2.17
N ALA A 223 -10.88 14.21 1.42
CA ALA A 223 -10.37 12.86 1.62
C ALA A 223 -9.89 12.66 3.07
N ARG A 224 -9.06 13.58 3.59
CA ARG A 224 -8.57 13.54 4.98
C ARG A 224 -9.69 13.64 6.01
N THR A 225 -10.73 14.43 5.76
CA THR A 225 -11.91 14.48 6.64
C THR A 225 -12.63 13.13 6.70
N THR A 226 -12.85 12.47 5.55
CA THR A 226 -13.46 11.14 5.51
C THR A 226 -12.62 10.10 6.27
N LEU A 227 -11.29 10.17 6.13
CA LEU A 227 -10.37 9.29 6.86
C LEU A 227 -10.51 9.49 8.37
N ARG A 228 -10.42 10.74 8.87
CA ARG A 228 -10.55 11.03 10.31
C ARG A 228 -11.88 10.56 10.91
N GLY A 229 -12.97 10.58 10.13
CA GLY A 229 -14.28 10.10 10.60
C GLY A 229 -14.43 8.58 10.63
N ARG A 230 -13.54 7.82 9.98
CA ARG A 230 -13.68 6.36 9.80
C ARG A 230 -12.54 5.54 10.41
N LEU A 231 -11.44 6.18 10.82
CA LEU A 231 -10.30 5.50 11.44
C LEU A 231 -10.26 5.79 12.94
N PRO A 232 -9.99 4.78 13.79
CA PRO A 232 -9.77 5.00 15.22
C PRO A 232 -8.68 6.05 15.47
N GLU A 233 -8.90 6.95 16.45
CA GLU A 233 -8.03 8.09 16.79
C GLU A 233 -6.55 7.71 17.06
N ARG A 234 -6.27 6.45 17.41
CA ARG A 234 -4.93 5.93 17.72
C ARG A 234 -4.07 5.53 16.52
N ARG A 235 -4.58 5.58 15.29
CA ARG A 235 -3.79 5.30 14.06
C ARG A 235 -3.39 6.59 13.32
N SER A 236 -3.28 7.69 14.07
CA SER A 236 -2.98 9.04 13.55
C SER A 236 -1.55 9.19 13.01
N GLU A 237 -0.70 8.18 13.22
CA GLU A 237 0.62 8.07 12.64
C GLU A 237 0.61 6.89 11.67
N TRP A 238 0.16 7.12 10.43
CA TRP A 238 0.52 6.24 9.31
C TRP A 238 2.00 6.38 9.03
N GLY A 239 2.82 5.88 9.96
CA GLY A 239 4.20 5.57 9.70
C GLY A 239 4.27 4.50 8.61
N ALA A 240 5.40 4.48 7.91
CA ALA A 240 5.76 3.41 6.99
C ALA A 240 5.42 2.05 7.58
N ALA A 241 4.49 1.31 6.97
CA ALA A 241 4.18 -0.06 7.36
C ALA A 241 5.45 -0.90 7.15
N THR A 242 6.19 -1.07 8.23
CA THR A 242 7.43 -1.84 8.30
C THR A 242 7.04 -3.31 8.44
N GLU A 243 7.97 -4.23 8.12
CA GLU A 243 7.78 -5.66 8.40
C GLU A 243 7.19 -5.89 9.81
N PRO A 244 6.35 -6.93 10.00
CA PRO A 244 5.76 -7.25 11.30
C PRO A 244 6.83 -7.31 12.39
N SER A 245 6.62 -6.60 13.49
CA SER A 245 7.54 -6.52 14.62
C SER A 245 7.80 -7.90 15.26
N ALA A 246 8.88 -8.00 16.06
CA ALA A 246 9.17 -9.24 16.79
C ALA A 246 8.01 -9.66 17.71
N ALA A 247 7.31 -8.69 18.31
CA ALA A 247 6.13 -8.93 19.13
C ALA A 247 4.96 -9.49 18.32
N GLU A 248 4.66 -8.91 17.16
CA GLU A 248 3.62 -9.39 16.24
C GLU A 248 3.94 -10.80 15.70
N ARG A 249 5.18 -11.08 15.33
CA ARG A 249 5.62 -12.44 14.94
C ARG A 249 5.47 -13.44 16.08
N SER A 250 5.70 -13.00 17.32
CA SER A 250 5.49 -13.85 18.49
C SER A 250 4.01 -14.08 18.80
N LEU A 251 3.14 -13.08 18.57
CA LEU A 251 1.69 -13.22 18.66
C LEU A 251 1.16 -14.19 17.60
N LEU A 252 1.59 -14.06 16.36
CA LEU A 252 1.25 -14.96 15.25
C LEU A 252 1.62 -16.42 15.58
N ARG A 253 2.82 -16.67 16.12
CA ARG A 253 3.23 -18.02 16.53
C ARG A 253 2.31 -18.62 17.60
N ARG A 254 1.86 -17.80 18.56
CA ARG A 254 0.90 -18.25 19.59
C ARG A 254 -0.48 -18.52 19.00
N TYR A 255 -0.94 -17.68 18.07
CA TYR A 255 -2.19 -17.88 17.33
C TYR A 255 -2.18 -19.21 16.57
N MET A 256 -1.12 -19.48 15.81
CA MET A 256 -0.94 -20.73 15.07
C MET A 256 -0.81 -21.96 15.98
N ALA A 257 -0.24 -21.82 17.17
CA ALA A 257 -0.17 -22.90 18.14
C ALA A 257 -1.56 -23.22 18.70
N ALA A 258 -2.34 -22.18 19.04
CA ALA A 258 -3.68 -22.35 19.56
C ALA A 258 -4.64 -22.98 18.53
N SER A 259 -4.53 -22.64 17.25
CA SER A 259 -5.31 -23.28 16.19
C SER A 259 -4.91 -24.75 15.97
N ARG A 260 -3.61 -25.06 15.95
CA ARG A 260 -3.09 -26.43 15.85
C ARG A 260 -3.57 -27.31 17.00
N ASP A 261 -3.49 -26.79 18.22
CA ASP A 261 -3.79 -27.53 19.44
C ASP A 261 -5.30 -27.52 19.78
N ALA A 262 -6.14 -26.92 18.90
CA ALA A 262 -7.58 -26.73 19.09
C ALA A 262 -7.94 -26.06 20.42
N ASP A 263 -7.11 -25.12 20.89
CA ASP A 263 -7.25 -24.47 22.19
C ASP A 263 -7.98 -23.12 22.07
N LEU A 264 -9.31 -23.17 22.23
CA LEU A 264 -10.16 -21.97 22.24
C LEU A 264 -9.83 -21.02 23.40
N SER A 265 -9.32 -21.53 24.53
CA SER A 265 -8.95 -20.69 25.67
C SER A 265 -7.68 -19.89 25.38
N ALA A 266 -6.69 -20.53 24.74
CA ALA A 266 -5.50 -19.85 24.25
C ALA A 266 -5.85 -18.82 23.17
N LEU A 267 -6.74 -19.14 22.21
CA LEU A 267 -7.23 -18.18 21.22
C LEU A 267 -7.89 -16.96 21.90
N ALA A 268 -8.75 -17.18 22.90
CA ALA A 268 -9.43 -16.12 23.64
C ALA A 268 -8.45 -15.13 24.31
N LEU A 269 -7.29 -15.61 24.79
CA LEU A 269 -6.27 -14.77 25.42
C LEU A 269 -5.47 -13.90 24.43
N LEU A 270 -5.52 -14.23 23.13
CA LEU A 270 -4.84 -13.47 22.08
C LEU A 270 -5.73 -12.39 21.47
N LEU A 271 -7.05 -12.53 21.61
CA LEU A 271 -8.06 -11.62 21.07
C LEU A 271 -8.36 -10.48 22.04
N ARG A 272 -8.57 -9.27 21.50
CA ARG A 272 -9.25 -8.20 22.25
C ARG A 272 -10.69 -8.60 22.56
N GLU A 273 -11.30 -7.93 23.55
CA GLU A 273 -12.71 -8.14 23.87
C GLU A 273 -13.62 -7.69 22.71
N ASP A 274 -13.29 -6.55 22.12
CA ASP A 274 -13.93 -5.94 20.96
C ASP A 274 -13.31 -6.41 19.63
N ALA A 275 -12.67 -7.58 19.61
CA ALA A 275 -12.05 -8.11 18.40
C ALA A 275 -13.11 -8.39 17.32
N ARG A 276 -12.72 -8.23 16.05
CA ARG A 276 -13.57 -8.51 14.89
C ARG A 276 -12.96 -9.60 14.02
N GLN A 277 -13.78 -10.47 13.43
CA GLN A 277 -13.36 -11.31 12.30
C GLN A 277 -14.25 -11.04 11.09
N ALA A 278 -13.62 -10.79 9.93
CA ALA A 278 -14.30 -10.53 8.66
C ALA A 278 -13.78 -11.47 7.56
N MET A 279 -14.63 -11.86 6.62
CA MET A 279 -14.29 -12.86 5.59
C MET A 279 -14.52 -12.39 4.14
N PRO A 280 -13.89 -11.29 3.69
CA PRO A 280 -14.07 -10.81 2.31
C PRO A 280 -13.67 -11.89 1.27
N PRO A 281 -14.40 -12.02 0.15
CA PRO A 281 -15.50 -11.16 -0.29
C PRO A 281 -16.87 -11.48 0.33
N HIS A 282 -16.96 -12.50 1.18
CA HIS A 282 -18.18 -12.77 1.92
C HIS A 282 -18.43 -11.63 2.91
N ARG A 283 -19.69 -11.17 2.99
CA ARG A 283 -20.11 -10.13 3.94
C ARG A 283 -20.41 -10.71 5.32
N LEU A 284 -19.59 -11.67 5.75
CA LEU A 284 -19.66 -12.28 7.07
C LEU A 284 -18.73 -11.51 8.00
N VAL A 285 -19.29 -11.00 9.10
CA VAL A 285 -18.58 -10.30 10.16
C VAL A 285 -19.04 -10.82 11.51
N PHE A 286 -18.08 -11.11 12.36
CA PHE A 286 -18.26 -11.56 13.73
C PHE A 286 -17.62 -10.52 14.64
N ASP A 287 -18.45 -9.83 15.41
CA ASP A 287 -18.04 -8.76 16.32
C ASP A 287 -18.02 -9.26 17.76
N GLY A 288 -16.88 -9.07 18.43
CA GLY A 288 -16.64 -9.50 19.79
C GLY A 288 -15.92 -10.84 19.86
N ARG A 289 -15.09 -10.99 20.90
CA ARG A 289 -14.31 -12.20 21.17
C ARG A 289 -15.16 -13.46 21.18
N ASP A 290 -16.30 -13.44 21.87
CA ASP A 290 -17.15 -14.62 22.02
C ASP A 290 -17.75 -15.07 20.68
N ALA A 291 -18.18 -14.12 19.84
CA ALA A 291 -18.70 -14.41 18.50
C ALA A 291 -17.63 -15.04 17.60
N ILE A 292 -16.37 -14.61 17.73
CA ILE A 292 -15.23 -15.24 17.04
C ILE A 292 -15.04 -16.66 17.57
N LEU A 293 -15.01 -16.87 18.88
CA LEU A 293 -14.81 -18.22 19.44
C LEU A 293 -15.94 -19.18 19.05
N ASP A 294 -17.19 -18.70 18.99
CA ASP A 294 -18.33 -19.51 18.55
C ASP A 294 -18.27 -19.89 17.06
N LEU A 295 -17.66 -19.04 16.22
CA LEU A 295 -17.33 -19.38 14.83
C LEU A 295 -16.27 -20.49 14.76
N TRP A 296 -15.22 -20.43 15.59
CA TRP A 296 -14.12 -21.39 15.56
C TRP A 296 -14.46 -22.73 16.22
N ARG A 297 -15.31 -22.73 17.25
CA ARG A 297 -15.68 -23.91 18.04
C ARG A 297 -16.09 -25.12 17.18
N PRO A 298 -17.05 -25.03 16.24
CA PRO A 298 -17.50 -26.21 15.48
C PRO A 298 -16.43 -26.76 14.52
N VAL A 299 -15.42 -25.97 14.15
CA VAL A 299 -14.36 -26.40 13.22
C VAL A 299 -13.13 -26.95 13.95
N LEU A 300 -12.95 -26.60 15.23
CA LEU A 300 -11.86 -27.09 16.08
C LEU A 300 -12.28 -28.26 16.98
N GLU A 301 -13.51 -28.26 17.49
CA GLU A 301 -13.98 -29.20 18.52
C GLU A 301 -15.29 -29.90 18.13
N GLY A 302 -15.53 -31.06 18.75
CA GLY A 302 -16.79 -31.81 18.62
C GLY A 302 -16.92 -32.63 17.34
N ASP A 303 -18.13 -33.15 17.09
CA ASP A 303 -18.40 -34.10 16.00
C ASP A 303 -18.27 -33.48 14.59
N THR A 304 -18.33 -32.15 14.49
CA THR A 304 -18.18 -31.41 13.23
C THR A 304 -16.77 -30.87 13.02
N ALA A 305 -15.83 -31.18 13.92
CA ALA A 305 -14.46 -30.71 13.83
C ALA A 305 -13.84 -31.08 12.48
N TRP A 306 -13.06 -30.17 11.93
CA TRP A 306 -12.51 -30.34 10.59
C TRP A 306 -11.32 -31.32 10.55
N GLY A 307 -10.80 -31.74 11.70
CA GLY A 307 -9.68 -32.67 11.81
C GLY A 307 -8.43 -31.98 12.32
N GLU A 308 -7.27 -32.37 11.79
CA GLU A 308 -5.99 -31.83 12.26
C GLU A 308 -5.65 -30.53 11.55
N TRP A 309 -5.31 -29.51 12.33
CA TRP A 309 -4.96 -28.19 11.84
C TRP A 309 -3.44 -28.00 11.81
N ARG A 310 -2.95 -27.38 10.73
CA ARG A 310 -1.57 -26.92 10.63
C ARG A 310 -1.55 -25.56 9.97
N SER A 311 -0.79 -24.63 10.54
CA SER A 311 -0.61 -23.31 9.93
C SER A 311 0.85 -23.06 9.59
N VAL A 312 1.09 -22.26 8.55
CA VAL A 312 2.42 -21.73 8.19
C VAL A 312 2.40 -20.20 8.28
N PRO A 313 3.49 -19.57 8.76
CA PRO A 313 3.54 -18.12 8.85
C PRO A 313 3.60 -17.52 7.44
N TYR A 314 2.92 -16.40 7.26
CA TYR A 314 2.86 -15.65 6.02
C TYR A 314 2.81 -14.14 6.33
N ALA A 315 2.91 -13.32 5.28
CA ALA A 315 2.85 -11.88 5.41
C ALA A 315 2.05 -11.29 4.25
N VAL A 316 1.05 -10.48 4.60
CA VAL A 316 0.06 -9.91 3.67
C VAL A 316 -0.12 -8.45 4.02
N ASN A 317 0.00 -7.55 3.04
CA ASN A 317 -0.21 -6.12 3.24
C ASN A 317 0.62 -5.51 4.38
N ARG A 318 1.85 -6.02 4.61
CA ARG A 318 2.74 -5.67 5.74
C ARG A 318 2.20 -6.06 7.11
N GLN A 319 1.28 -7.02 7.15
CA GLN A 319 0.66 -7.54 8.37
C GLN A 319 1.02 -9.03 8.57
N PRO A 320 1.15 -9.47 9.83
CA PRO A 320 1.34 -10.89 10.15
C PRO A 320 0.12 -11.70 9.69
N ALA A 321 0.37 -12.81 8.99
CA ALA A 321 -0.69 -13.69 8.53
C ALA A 321 -0.37 -15.17 8.75
N ALA A 322 -1.39 -16.01 8.81
CA ALA A 322 -1.28 -17.46 8.86
C ALA A 322 -2.04 -18.07 7.68
N VAL A 323 -1.40 -18.95 6.90
CA VAL A 323 -2.13 -19.85 5.99
C VAL A 323 -2.41 -21.11 6.78
N SER A 324 -3.68 -21.46 6.96
CA SER A 324 -4.04 -22.71 7.67
C SER A 324 -4.47 -23.79 6.68
N TYR A 325 -4.09 -24.99 7.05
CA TYR A 325 -4.35 -26.21 6.35
C TYR A 325 -5.02 -27.19 7.29
N VAL A 326 -5.91 -28.00 6.73
CA VAL A 326 -6.64 -29.03 7.47
C VAL A 326 -6.43 -30.37 6.80
N ARG A 327 -6.18 -31.40 7.61
CA ARG A 327 -6.29 -32.80 7.22
C ARG A 327 -7.56 -33.39 7.84
N ARG A 328 -8.58 -33.66 7.01
CA ARG A 328 -9.84 -34.23 7.49
C ARG A 328 -9.69 -35.72 7.76
N ALA A 329 -10.63 -36.28 8.52
CA ALA A 329 -10.67 -37.71 8.79
C ALA A 329 -10.71 -38.52 7.47
N GLY A 330 -9.73 -39.42 7.29
CA GLY A 330 -9.59 -40.24 6.09
C GLY A 330 -8.77 -39.60 4.96
N GLU A 331 -8.34 -38.34 5.10
CA GLU A 331 -7.43 -37.69 4.16
C GLU A 331 -5.96 -37.91 4.57
N THR A 332 -5.07 -37.99 3.58
CA THR A 332 -3.62 -38.13 3.80
C THR A 332 -2.87 -36.81 3.71
N LEU A 333 -3.45 -35.81 3.04
CA LEU A 333 -2.83 -34.52 2.78
C LEU A 333 -3.53 -33.42 3.58
N PHE A 334 -2.76 -32.41 3.96
CA PHE A 334 -3.28 -31.15 4.48
C PHE A 334 -3.70 -30.27 3.31
N THR A 335 -4.93 -29.77 3.31
CA THR A 335 -5.46 -28.86 2.27
C THR A 335 -5.62 -27.46 2.82
N ALA A 336 -5.17 -26.44 2.08
CA ALA A 336 -5.31 -25.04 2.49
C ALA A 336 -6.80 -24.67 2.61
N VAL A 337 -7.20 -24.08 3.75
CA VAL A 337 -8.60 -23.71 4.02
C VAL A 337 -8.81 -22.22 4.15
N ASN A 338 -7.81 -21.48 4.67
CA ASN A 338 -7.92 -20.03 4.83
C ASN A 338 -6.56 -19.34 4.96
N VAL A 339 -6.58 -18.02 4.79
CA VAL A 339 -5.48 -17.12 5.14
C VAL A 339 -6.01 -16.08 6.10
N ASP A 340 -5.55 -16.12 7.35
CA ASP A 340 -5.92 -15.15 8.37
C ASP A 340 -4.87 -14.06 8.47
N VAL A 341 -5.24 -12.82 8.19
CA VAL A 341 -4.40 -11.63 8.36
C VAL A 341 -4.76 -10.95 9.67
N LEU A 342 -3.78 -10.77 10.55
CA LEU A 342 -3.99 -10.23 11.89
C LEU A 342 -3.68 -8.74 11.93
N THR A 343 -4.64 -7.95 12.41
CA THR A 343 -4.41 -6.56 12.84
C THR A 343 -4.18 -6.56 14.33
N VAL A 344 -3.01 -6.07 14.75
CA VAL A 344 -2.58 -6.09 16.15
C VAL A 344 -2.64 -4.69 16.75
N VAL A 345 -3.26 -4.56 17.92
CA VAL A 345 -3.35 -3.30 18.67
C VAL A 345 -3.06 -3.59 20.12
N ASP A 346 -2.14 -2.83 20.72
CA ASP A 346 -1.75 -2.97 22.13
C ASP A 346 -1.33 -4.42 22.50
N GLY A 347 -0.72 -5.14 21.55
CA GLY A 347 -0.22 -6.50 21.73
C GLY A 347 -1.28 -7.62 21.64
N LEU A 348 -2.53 -7.28 21.33
CA LEU A 348 -3.63 -8.23 21.13
C LEU A 348 -4.18 -8.13 19.69
N ILE A 349 -4.82 -9.20 19.24
CA ILE A 349 -5.49 -9.26 17.93
C ILE A 349 -6.78 -8.44 18.03
N ALA A 350 -6.84 -7.34 17.29
CA ALA A 350 -8.01 -6.47 17.17
C ALA A 350 -8.91 -6.89 16.01
N GLU A 351 -8.33 -7.39 14.93
CA GLU A 351 -9.08 -7.83 13.76
C GLU A 351 -8.41 -9.02 13.10
N ILE A 352 -9.21 -9.99 12.65
CA ILE A 352 -8.82 -11.09 11.78
C ILE A 352 -9.53 -10.87 10.44
N THR A 353 -8.78 -10.68 9.36
CA THR A 353 -9.34 -10.69 8.01
C THR A 353 -9.00 -12.02 7.36
N THR A 354 -10.01 -12.85 7.13
CA THR A 354 -9.87 -14.19 6.57
C THR A 354 -10.14 -14.15 5.07
N PHE A 355 -9.19 -14.65 4.28
CA PHE A 355 -9.30 -14.78 2.83
C PHE A 355 -9.29 -16.24 2.39
N ASP A 356 -9.90 -16.49 1.23
CA ASP A 356 -9.69 -17.74 0.50
C ASP A 356 -8.22 -17.86 0.05
N PRO A 357 -7.56 -19.03 0.23
CA PRO A 357 -6.16 -19.21 -0.17
C PRO A 357 -5.89 -18.97 -1.66
N GLY A 358 -6.88 -19.21 -2.53
CA GLY A 358 -6.79 -18.99 -3.96
C GLY A 358 -6.68 -17.52 -4.38
N LEU A 359 -6.98 -16.58 -3.48
CA LEU A 359 -6.79 -15.14 -3.73
C LEU A 359 -5.32 -14.69 -3.65
N LEU A 360 -4.44 -15.52 -3.07
CA LEU A 360 -3.02 -15.21 -2.97
C LEU A 360 -2.21 -16.10 -3.91
N PRO A 361 -1.43 -15.51 -4.85
CA PRO A 361 -0.60 -16.32 -5.72
C PRO A 361 0.46 -17.06 -4.90
N GLY A 362 0.77 -18.30 -5.32
CA GLY A 362 1.87 -19.13 -4.81
C GLY A 362 1.73 -19.65 -3.38
N ILE A 363 0.52 -19.69 -2.84
CA ILE A 363 0.19 -20.58 -1.73
C ILE A 363 0.10 -22.01 -2.28
N ALA A 364 0.79 -22.95 -1.65
CA ALA A 364 0.66 -24.36 -2.00
C ALA A 364 -0.75 -24.83 -1.62
N PRO A 365 -1.50 -25.50 -2.51
CA PRO A 365 -2.85 -25.96 -2.21
C PRO A 365 -2.86 -27.08 -1.16
N THR A 366 -1.75 -27.83 -1.08
CA THR A 366 -1.57 -28.92 -0.12
C THR A 366 -0.20 -28.90 0.55
N LEU A 367 -0.12 -29.50 1.74
CA LEU A 367 1.13 -29.81 2.42
C LEU A 367 1.22 -31.33 2.66
N ALA A 368 2.42 -31.86 2.47
CA ALA A 368 2.79 -33.19 2.97
C ALA A 368 3.08 -33.11 4.49
N GLU A 369 3.21 -34.27 5.14
CA GLU A 369 3.54 -34.37 6.57
C GLU A 369 4.81 -33.59 6.96
#